data_AF-A0A3F2RJX3-F1
#
_entry.id   AF-A0A3F2RJX3-F1
#
_cell.length_a   1.000
_cell.length_b   1.000
_cell.length_c   1.000
_cell.angle_alpha   90.00
_cell.angle_beta   90.00
_cell.angle_gamma   90.00
#
_symmetry.space_group_name_H-M   'P 1'
#
loop_
_entity.id
_entity.type
_entity.pdbx_description
1 polymer ?
#
loop_
_entity_poly.entity_id
_entity_poly.type
_entity_poly.pdbx_seq_one_letter_code
_entity_poly.pdbx_strand_id
1 'polypeptide(L)'
;MLSRVSRVLRATHRSTRLSPSPLRRPSPSSFAVAAAARRPFSDVTFTFVDGEGESTSVTAKEGTTLLDVAHENDVELEGACGGELACSTCHLVLGCQIQVTKEMEGMTVRIPEETDNLM
;
A
#
# COMPACT_ATOMS: atom_id res chain seq x y z
N MET A 1 11.40 68.14 -53.19
CA MET A 1 10.05 67.89 -53.74
C MET A 1 10.10 66.61 -54.54
N LEU A 2 9.25 65.63 -54.18
CA LEU A 2 8.49 64.78 -55.12
C LEU A 2 9.30 63.92 -56.11
N SER A 3 9.02 62.65 -56.37
CA SER A 3 7.89 61.80 -56.01
C SER A 3 8.10 60.51 -56.80
N ARG A 4 7.88 59.38 -56.13
CA ARG A 4 7.11 58.24 -56.63
C ARG A 4 7.62 57.49 -57.86
N VAL A 5 8.16 56.29 -57.70
CA VAL A 5 7.54 55.02 -57.23
C VAL A 5 7.07 54.16 -58.41
N SER A 6 7.79 53.03 -58.51
CA SER A 6 7.35 51.66 -58.78
C SER A 6 6.61 51.32 -60.07
N ARG A 7 7.06 50.20 -60.65
CA ARG A 7 6.43 48.86 -60.64
C ARG A 7 7.29 47.98 -61.56
N VAL A 8 7.46 46.67 -61.43
CA VAL A 8 6.91 45.57 -60.64
C VAL A 8 7.86 44.40 -60.95
N LEU A 9 8.33 43.63 -59.98
CA LEU A 9 8.94 42.33 -60.26
C LEU A 9 8.56 41.30 -59.20
N ARG A 10 7.58 40.48 -59.60
CA ARG A 10 7.45 39.03 -59.43
C ARG A 10 7.91 38.42 -58.10
N ALA A 11 6.91 37.99 -57.32
CA ALA A 11 7.07 37.12 -56.17
C ALA A 11 7.61 35.74 -56.59
N THR A 12 8.74 35.34 -56.01
CA THR A 12 9.25 33.96 -56.05
C THR A 12 9.48 33.46 -54.62
N HIS A 13 8.65 32.48 -54.23
CA HIS A 13 8.79 31.49 -53.16
C HIS A 13 9.93 31.67 -52.13
N ARG A 14 9.56 32.03 -50.89
CA ARG A 14 10.42 31.88 -49.72
C ARG A 14 10.02 30.64 -48.93
N SER A 15 10.81 29.59 -49.09
CA SER A 15 10.75 28.33 -48.35
C SER A 15 11.07 28.57 -46.88
N THR A 16 10.07 28.50 -46.00
CA THR A 16 10.28 28.50 -44.54
C THR A 16 10.59 27.06 -44.11
N ARG A 17 11.88 26.76 -43.93
CA ARG A 17 12.32 25.56 -43.21
C ARG A 17 11.85 25.68 -41.75
N LEU A 18 10.84 24.91 -41.40
CA LEU A 18 10.49 24.67 -40.00
C LEU A 18 11.53 23.71 -39.41
N SER A 19 12.27 24.19 -38.42
CA SER A 19 13.19 23.40 -37.61
C SER A 19 12.40 22.49 -36.66
N PRO A 20 12.66 21.17 -36.61
CA PRO A 20 12.08 20.32 -35.58
C PRO A 20 12.84 20.54 -34.26
N SER A 21 12.15 21.05 -33.24
CA SER A 21 12.67 21.07 -31.87
C SER A 21 12.83 19.62 -31.38
N PRO A 22 13.91 19.29 -30.64
CA PRO A 22 14.05 17.95 -30.08
C PRO A 22 12.97 17.73 -29.02
N LEU A 23 12.26 16.61 -29.12
CA LEU A 23 11.33 16.15 -28.09
C LEU A 23 12.11 15.92 -26.81
N ARG A 24 11.94 16.84 -25.86
CA ARG A 24 12.52 16.76 -24.53
C ARG A 24 11.80 15.64 -23.78
N ARG A 25 12.42 14.46 -23.76
CA ARG A 25 11.95 13.29 -22.99
C ARG A 25 11.84 13.72 -21.52
N PRO A 26 10.66 13.66 -20.88
CA PRO A 26 10.59 13.89 -19.45
C PRO A 26 11.42 12.81 -18.76
N SER A 27 12.35 13.24 -17.90
CA SER A 27 13.10 12.38 -16.99
C SER A 27 12.13 11.58 -16.13
N PRO A 28 12.44 10.33 -15.74
CA PRO A 28 11.52 9.45 -15.00
C PRO A 28 11.29 9.89 -13.53
N SER A 29 11.53 11.16 -13.17
CA SER A 29 11.56 11.62 -11.78
C SER A 29 10.22 12.16 -11.25
N SER A 30 9.08 11.68 -11.77
CA SER A 30 7.75 12.15 -11.33
C SER A 30 6.90 11.11 -10.63
N PHE A 31 7.37 9.86 -10.50
CA PHE A 31 6.85 8.95 -9.48
C PHE A 31 7.65 9.08 -8.19
N ALA A 32 7.83 10.31 -7.71
CA ALA A 32 8.09 10.50 -6.30
C ALA A 32 6.75 10.26 -5.59
N VAL A 33 6.41 8.98 -5.38
CA VAL A 33 5.49 8.62 -4.30
C VAL A 33 6.13 9.22 -3.07
N ALA A 34 5.57 10.33 -2.59
CA ALA A 34 5.98 10.92 -1.34
C ALA A 34 5.94 9.78 -0.34
N ALA A 35 7.12 9.34 0.11
CA ALA A 35 7.26 8.40 1.19
C ALA A 35 6.65 9.12 2.38
N ALA A 36 5.34 8.95 2.55
CA ALA A 36 4.60 9.38 3.71
C ALA A 36 5.45 8.95 4.89
N ALA A 37 5.89 9.93 5.67
CA ALA A 37 6.70 9.70 6.86
C ALA A 37 5.97 8.64 7.69
N ARG A 38 6.39 7.39 7.52
CA ARG A 38 5.82 6.26 8.23
C ARG A 38 6.14 6.58 9.69
N ARG A 39 5.11 6.71 10.52
CA ARG A 39 5.29 6.70 11.96
C ARG A 39 6.24 5.54 12.29
N PRO A 40 7.20 5.71 13.22
CA PRO A 40 8.00 4.56 13.65
C PRO A 40 7.00 3.49 14.05
N PHE A 41 7.02 2.35 13.35
CA PHE A 41 6.11 1.25 13.62
C PHE A 41 6.25 0.92 15.10
N SER A 42 5.18 1.03 15.87
CA SER A 42 5.22 0.64 17.28
C SER A 42 5.42 -0.87 17.35
N ASP A 43 6.13 -1.32 18.38
CA ASP A 43 6.12 -2.73 18.75
C ASP A 43 4.90 -2.99 19.65
N VAL A 44 4.19 -4.08 19.41
CA VAL A 44 3.01 -4.52 20.16
C VAL A 44 3.33 -5.86 20.81
N THR A 45 3.12 -5.96 22.11
CA THR A 45 3.32 -7.19 22.88
C THR A 45 1.99 -7.87 23.14
N PHE A 46 1.91 -9.18 22.87
CA PHE A 46 0.73 -10.00 23.12
C PHE A 46 1.15 -11.44 23.45
N THR A 47 0.18 -12.28 23.83
CA THR A 47 0.44 -13.66 24.26
C THR A 47 -0.44 -14.62 23.47
N PHE A 48 0.19 -15.62 22.85
CA PHE A 48 -0.49 -16.79 22.30
C PHE A 48 -0.83 -17.76 23.44
N VAL A 49 -1.99 -18.38 23.36
CA VAL A 49 -2.41 -19.46 24.25
C VAL A 49 -2.83 -20.62 23.36
N ASP A 50 -2.22 -21.78 23.54
CA ASP A 50 -2.55 -22.97 22.76
C ASP A 50 -3.76 -23.73 23.34
N GLY A 51 -4.09 -24.87 22.74
CA GLY A 51 -5.19 -25.73 23.19
C GLY A 51 -4.94 -26.46 24.52
N GLU A 52 -3.68 -26.54 24.95
CA GLU A 52 -3.28 -27.17 26.22
C GLU A 52 -3.19 -26.14 27.36
N GLY A 53 -3.27 -24.84 27.02
CA GLY A 53 -3.20 -23.72 27.94
C GLY A 53 -1.77 -23.18 28.15
N GLU A 54 -0.78 -23.62 27.38
CA GLU A 54 0.56 -23.05 27.38
C GLU A 54 0.53 -21.64 26.76
N SER A 55 1.23 -20.71 27.40
CA SER A 55 1.21 -19.30 27.04
C SER A 55 2.57 -18.79 26.57
N THR A 56 2.64 -18.27 25.33
CA THR A 56 3.86 -17.74 24.73
C THR A 56 3.73 -16.25 24.48
N SER A 57 4.47 -15.43 25.24
CA SER A 57 4.49 -13.98 25.07
C SER A 57 5.44 -13.56 23.95
N VAL A 58 4.94 -12.76 23.00
CA VAL A 58 5.69 -12.31 21.82
C VAL A 58 5.59 -10.79 21.68
N THR A 59 6.58 -10.20 21.03
CA THR A 59 6.57 -8.78 20.65
C THR A 59 6.71 -8.68 19.13
N ALA A 60 5.74 -8.04 18.48
CA ALA A 60 5.65 -7.96 17.04
C ALA A 60 5.57 -6.51 16.57
N LYS A 61 6.03 -6.28 15.34
CA LYS A 61 5.91 -4.97 14.71
C LYS A 61 4.52 -4.76 14.15
N GLU A 62 4.04 -3.52 14.25
CA GLU A 62 2.83 -3.10 13.54
C GLU A 62 2.94 -3.41 12.03
N GLY A 63 1.89 -4.04 11.50
CA GLY A 63 1.78 -4.40 10.08
C GLY A 63 2.18 -5.84 9.75
N THR A 64 2.73 -6.60 10.70
CA THR A 64 2.94 -8.05 10.55
C THR A 64 1.65 -8.82 10.86
N THR A 65 1.40 -9.92 10.16
CA THR A 65 0.21 -10.76 10.42
C THR A 65 0.43 -11.68 11.63
N LEU A 66 -0.63 -12.08 12.31
CA LEU A 66 -0.52 -13.00 13.46
C LEU A 66 0.05 -14.37 13.06
N LEU A 67 -0.18 -14.81 11.82
CA LEU A 67 0.38 -16.05 11.29
C LEU A 67 1.91 -15.98 11.17
N ASP A 68 2.42 -14.89 10.59
CA ASP A 68 3.85 -14.68 10.46
C ASP A 68 4.52 -14.57 11.83
N VAL A 69 3.92 -13.84 12.77
CA VAL A 69 4.45 -13.72 14.14
C VAL A 69 4.46 -15.09 14.84
N ALA A 70 3.43 -15.91 14.66
CA ALA A 70 3.40 -17.25 15.22
C ALA A 70 4.56 -18.11 14.70
N HIS A 71 4.78 -18.12 13.38
CA HIS A 71 5.88 -18.85 12.75
C HIS A 71 7.26 -18.32 13.15
N GLU A 72 7.42 -17.01 13.27
CA GLU A 72 8.68 -16.39 13.71
C GLU A 72 9.05 -16.68 15.17
N ASN A 73 8.07 -17.05 16.00
CA ASN A 73 8.24 -17.31 17.43
C ASN A 73 7.97 -18.78 17.80
N ASP A 74 8.05 -19.69 16.83
CA ASP A 74 7.87 -21.15 17.01
C ASP A 74 6.54 -21.53 17.70
N VAL A 75 5.48 -20.74 17.49
CA VAL A 75 4.12 -21.07 17.93
C VAL A 75 3.48 -21.98 16.89
N GLU A 76 2.96 -23.13 17.34
CA GLU A 76 2.34 -24.15 16.49
C GLU A 76 0.97 -23.67 15.96
N LEU A 77 1.01 -22.81 14.93
CA LEU A 77 -0.16 -22.31 14.21
C LEU A 77 -0.11 -22.73 12.74
N GLU A 78 -1.07 -23.57 12.32
CA GLU A 78 -1.11 -24.08 10.96
C GLU A 78 -1.47 -22.98 9.93
N GLY A 79 -0.69 -22.87 8.87
CA GLY A 79 -0.92 -21.91 7.79
C GLY A 79 -0.83 -22.54 6.40
N ALA A 80 -1.68 -23.52 6.08
CA ALA A 80 -1.53 -24.32 4.86
C ALA A 80 -1.52 -23.50 3.55
N CYS A 81 -2.25 -22.38 3.52
CA CYS A 81 -2.26 -21.45 2.37
C CYS A 81 -1.26 -20.29 2.48
N GLY A 82 -0.49 -20.19 3.56
CA GLY A 82 0.44 -19.06 3.77
C GLY A 82 -0.24 -17.70 3.97
N GLY A 83 -1.51 -17.66 4.37
CA GLY A 83 -2.25 -16.40 4.57
C GLY A 83 -3.01 -15.89 3.33
N GLU A 84 -3.07 -16.68 2.25
CA GLU A 84 -3.74 -16.31 0.99
C GLU A 84 -5.25 -16.61 0.96
N LEU A 85 -5.90 -16.70 2.14
CA LEU A 85 -7.35 -16.91 2.30
C LEU A 85 -7.91 -18.16 1.59
N ALA A 86 -7.07 -19.16 1.30
CA ALA A 86 -7.49 -20.40 0.63
C ALA A 86 -7.77 -21.56 1.61
N CYS A 87 -7.57 -21.36 2.92
CA CYS A 87 -7.87 -22.33 3.96
C CYS A 87 -8.31 -21.65 5.26
N SER A 88 -8.70 -22.46 6.25
CA SER A 88 -9.11 -22.02 7.60
C SER A 88 -8.22 -22.59 8.72
N THR A 89 -7.04 -23.14 8.38
CA THR A 89 -6.14 -23.77 9.36
C THR A 89 -5.54 -22.77 10.35
N CYS A 90 -5.45 -21.48 9.97
CA CYS A 90 -4.89 -20.41 10.80
C CYS A 90 -5.93 -19.70 11.69
N HIS A 91 -7.08 -20.32 11.95
CA HIS A 91 -8.11 -19.70 12.77
C HIS A 91 -7.58 -19.38 14.18
N LEU A 92 -7.98 -18.24 14.73
CA LEU A 92 -7.64 -17.82 16.08
C LEU A 92 -8.91 -17.38 16.81
N VAL A 93 -8.99 -17.72 18.10
CA VAL A 93 -10.07 -17.24 18.98
C VAL A 93 -9.60 -16.00 19.70
N LEU A 94 -10.22 -14.88 19.40
CA LEU A 94 -10.00 -13.63 20.09
C LEU A 94 -11.01 -13.52 21.23
N GLY A 95 -10.53 -13.41 22.47
CA GLY A 95 -11.42 -13.32 23.63
C GLY A 95 -12.34 -12.09 23.58
N CYS A 96 -13.56 -12.20 24.11
CA CYS A 96 -14.50 -11.07 24.26
C CYS A 96 -13.96 -9.92 25.13
N GLN A 97 -12.77 -10.09 25.70
CA GLN A 97 -12.07 -9.15 26.57
C GLN A 97 -11.14 -8.20 25.80
N ILE A 98 -11.09 -8.27 24.46
CA ILE A 98 -10.41 -7.23 23.66
C ILE A 98 -11.12 -5.91 23.90
N GLN A 99 -10.49 -5.06 24.69
CA GLN A 99 -10.97 -3.71 24.96
C GLN A 99 -10.62 -2.83 23.76
N VAL A 100 -11.62 -2.13 23.22
CA VAL A 100 -11.41 -1.18 22.14
C VAL A 100 -10.53 -0.04 22.67
N THR A 101 -9.29 0.04 22.18
CA THR A 101 -8.37 1.14 22.50
C THR A 101 -8.35 2.18 21.38
N LYS A 102 -7.79 3.36 21.66
CA LYS A 102 -7.60 4.42 20.66
C LYS A 102 -6.67 4.00 19.51
N GLU A 103 -5.81 3.01 19.73
CA GLU A 103 -4.96 2.46 18.68
C GLU A 103 -5.76 1.67 17.63
N MET A 104 -6.99 1.26 17.95
CA MET A 104 -7.88 0.53 17.04
C MET A 104 -8.76 1.47 16.19
N GLU A 105 -8.60 2.79 16.29
CA GLU A 105 -9.39 3.77 15.54
C GLU A 105 -9.12 3.64 14.03
N GLY A 106 -10.17 3.29 13.26
CA GLY A 106 -10.08 3.01 11.82
C GLY A 106 -9.90 1.53 11.46
N MET A 107 -9.88 0.62 12.45
CA MET A 107 -9.88 -0.82 12.20
C MET A 107 -11.21 -1.26 11.58
N THR A 108 -11.15 -1.91 10.40
CA THR A 108 -12.32 -2.53 9.78
C THR A 108 -12.36 -4.01 10.15
N VAL A 109 -13.26 -4.37 11.05
CA VAL A 109 -13.53 -5.77 11.42
C VAL A 109 -14.61 -6.30 10.49
N ARG A 110 -14.32 -7.39 9.75
CA ARG A 110 -15.31 -8.10 8.94
C ARG A 110 -15.71 -9.38 9.65
N ILE A 111 -17.00 -9.49 9.98
CA ILE A 111 -17.58 -10.72 10.51
C ILE A 111 -17.93 -11.61 9.31
N PRO A 112 -17.44 -12.86 9.23
CA PRO A 112 -17.78 -13.76 8.13
C PRO A 112 -19.29 -14.08 8.13
N GLU A 113 -19.86 -14.27 6.94
CA GLU A 113 -21.31 -14.51 6.76
C GLU A 113 -21.80 -15.83 7.39
N GLU A 114 -20.88 -16.75 7.69
CA GLU A 114 -21.14 -18.05 8.31
C GLU A 114 -21.14 -18.00 9.84
N THR A 115 -20.95 -16.82 10.45
CA THR A 115 -20.94 -16.70 11.92
C THR A 115 -22.37 -16.69 12.46
N ASP A 116 -22.88 -17.86 12.83
CA ASP A 116 -24.18 -18.00 13.51
C ASP A 116 -24.04 -17.59 14.99
N ASN A 117 -24.06 -16.27 15.24
CA ASN A 117 -24.04 -15.68 16.58
C ASN A 117 -25.41 -15.77 17.27
N LEU A 118 -26.05 -16.94 17.16
CA LEU A 118 -27.28 -17.23 17.87
C LEU A 118 -26.95 -17.38 19.36
N MET A 119 -27.54 -16.51 20.20
CA MET A 119 -27.62 -16.73 21.64
C MET A 119 -28.48 -17.96 21.95
#